data_AF-A0A480A908-F1
#
_entry.id   AF-A0A480A908-F1
#
_cell.length_a   1.000
_cell.length_b   1.000
_cell.length_c   1.000
_cell.angle_alpha   90.00
_cell.angle_beta   90.00
_cell.angle_gamma   90.00
#
_symmetry.space_group_name_H-M   'P 1'
#
loop_
_entity.id
_entity.type
_entity.pdbx_description
1 polymer ?
#
loop_
_entity_poly.entity_id
_entity_poly.type
_entity_poly.pdbx_seq_one_letter_code
_entity_poly.pdbx_strand_id
1 'polypeptide(L)'
;MTSVVADTHTLIWYVFDLQRLSEAALTALEQAVNTGNPIYISAITVIEIAYLVEKGRFAEEVLTRILNALDDPNVGKLLCS
;
A
#
# COMPACT_ATOMS: atom_id res chain seq x y z
N MET A 1 1.77 -19.93 -1.63
CA MET A 1 1.37 -19.05 -0.52
C MET A 1 2.46 -18.00 -0.41
N THR A 2 2.28 -16.87 -1.07
CA THR A 2 3.33 -15.84 -1.16
C THR A 2 2.68 -14.53 -0.73
N SER A 3 2.82 -14.22 0.55
CA SER A 3 2.51 -12.88 1.03
C SER A 3 3.70 -11.97 0.78
N VAL A 4 3.43 -10.71 0.51
CA VAL A 4 4.45 -9.71 0.18
C VAL A 4 4.41 -8.58 1.20
N VAL A 5 5.54 -7.94 1.42
CA VAL A 5 5.64 -6.74 2.25
C VAL A 5 5.94 -5.57 1.32
N ALA A 6 5.11 -4.54 1.33
CA ALA A 6 5.31 -3.32 0.56
C ALA A 6 5.93 -2.23 1.45
N ASP A 7 7.01 -1.61 0.98
CA ASP A 7 7.52 -0.37 1.55
C ASP A 7 6.66 0.83 1.15
N THR A 8 6.93 1.98 1.76
CA THR A 8 6.17 3.22 1.56
C THR A 8 6.11 3.67 0.10
N HIS A 9 7.21 3.59 -0.65
CA HIS A 9 7.22 4.00 -2.06
C HIS A 9 6.46 3.00 -2.93
N THR A 10 6.67 1.70 -2.70
CA THR A 10 5.93 0.64 -3.38
C THR A 10 4.43 0.78 -3.18
N LEU A 11 3.97 1.05 -1.95
CA LEU A 11 2.55 1.27 -1.65
C LEU A 11 2.01 2.50 -2.37
N ILE A 12 2.72 3.64 -2.30
CA ILE A 12 2.29 4.88 -2.97
C ILE A 12 2.18 4.66 -4.47
N TRP A 13 3.19 4.05 -5.11
CA TRP A 13 3.14 3.79 -6.55
C TRP A 13 2.05 2.78 -6.91
N TYR A 14 1.83 1.76 -6.10
CA TYR A 14 0.76 0.80 -6.34
C TYR A 14 -0.63 1.46 -6.34
N VAL A 15 -0.85 2.46 -5.49
CA VAL A 15 -2.14 3.16 -5.40
C VAL A 15 -2.28 4.29 -6.43
N PHE A 16 -1.20 5.03 -6.72
CA PHE A 16 -1.27 6.29 -7.47
C PHE A 16 -0.55 6.29 -8.82
N ASP A 17 0.44 5.42 -9.03
CA ASP A 17 1.30 5.46 -10.21
C ASP A 17 1.98 4.11 -10.50
N LEU A 18 1.21 3.18 -11.08
CA LEU A 18 1.67 1.83 -11.39
C LEU A 18 2.89 1.81 -12.33
N GLN A 19 3.08 2.86 -13.15
CA GLN A 19 4.19 2.92 -14.10
C GLN A 19 5.56 3.07 -13.41
N ARG A 20 5.59 3.51 -12.16
CA ARG A 20 6.81 3.64 -11.37
C ARG A 20 7.23 2.34 -10.68
N LEU A 21 6.35 1.35 -10.63
CA LEU A 21 6.70 0.02 -10.13
C LEU A 21 7.52 -0.74 -11.17
N SER A 22 8.48 -1.53 -10.71
CA SER A 22 9.09 -2.54 -11.56
C SER A 22 8.07 -3.63 -11.90
N GLU A 23 8.18 -4.25 -13.07
CA GLU A 23 7.28 -5.34 -13.48
C GLU A 23 7.27 -6.49 -12.46
N ALA A 24 8.42 -6.77 -11.83
CA ALA A 24 8.52 -7.79 -10.80
C ALA A 24 7.73 -7.42 -9.53
N ALA A 25 7.79 -6.16 -9.09
CA ALA A 25 7.04 -5.70 -7.92
C ALA A 25 5.53 -5.71 -8.19
N LEU A 26 5.11 -5.21 -9.36
CA LEU A 26 3.71 -5.25 -9.77
C LEU A 26 3.19 -6.69 -9.84
N THR A 27 3.93 -7.59 -10.49
CA THR A 27 3.56 -9.00 -10.59
C THR A 27 3.43 -9.64 -9.21
N ALA A 28 4.35 -9.38 -8.28
CA ALA A 28 4.29 -9.94 -6.94
C ALA A 28 3.06 -9.44 -6.14
N LEU A 29 2.74 -8.14 -6.24
CA LEU A 29 1.57 -7.55 -5.61
C LEU A 29 0.27 -8.10 -6.20
N GLU A 30 0.15 -8.13 -7.53
CA GLU A 30 -1.02 -8.67 -8.21
C GLU A 30 -1.20 -10.16 -7.96
N GLN A 31 -0.12 -10.94 -7.90
CA GLN A 31 -0.20 -12.35 -7.52
C GLN A 31 -0.70 -12.52 -6.09
N ALA A 32 -0.24 -11.71 -5.14
CA ALA A 32 -0.74 -11.74 -3.78
C ALA A 32 -2.25 -11.44 -3.74
N VAL A 33 -2.70 -10.38 -4.42
CA VAL A 33 -4.13 -10.01 -4.51
C VAL A 33 -4.97 -11.12 -5.18
N ASN A 34 -4.55 -11.61 -6.34
CA ASN A 34 -5.28 -12.63 -7.09
C ASN A 34 -5.39 -13.97 -6.35
N THR A 35 -4.43 -14.27 -5.48
CA THR A 35 -4.44 -15.48 -4.65
C THR A 35 -5.12 -15.28 -3.30
N GLY A 36 -5.68 -14.09 -3.03
CA GLY A 36 -6.33 -13.75 -1.77
C GLY A 36 -5.36 -13.63 -0.59
N ASN A 37 -4.06 -13.46 -0.85
CA ASN A 37 -3.05 -13.30 0.18
C ASN A 37 -2.91 -11.83 0.61
N PRO A 38 -2.61 -11.57 1.90
CA PRO A 38 -2.35 -10.22 2.40
C PRO A 38 -1.12 -9.58 1.76
N ILE A 39 -1.16 -8.26 1.63
CA ILE A 39 0.00 -7.40 1.39
C ILE A 39 0.31 -6.72 2.73
N TYR A 40 1.46 -6.97 3.33
CA TYR A 40 1.83 -6.34 4.60
C TYR A 40 2.44 -4.96 4.36
N ILE A 41 2.20 -4.02 5.26
CA ILE A 41 2.89 -2.73 5.31
C ILE A 41 3.40 -2.49 6.74
N SER A 42 4.46 -1.70 6.89
CA SER A 42 4.89 -1.30 8.23
C SER A 42 3.95 -0.23 8.79
N ALA A 43 3.70 -0.24 10.11
CA ALA A 43 3.03 0.89 10.76
C ALA A 43 3.76 2.23 10.54
N ILE A 44 5.09 2.19 10.34
CA ILE A 44 5.91 3.38 10.03
C ILE A 44 5.50 3.99 8.67
N THR A 45 5.12 3.16 7.69
CA THR A 45 4.64 3.64 6.38
C THR A 45 3.41 4.54 6.51
N VAL A 46 2.49 4.21 7.41
CA VAL A 46 1.30 5.06 7.66
C VAL A 46 1.71 6.41 8.25
N ILE A 47 2.67 6.41 9.18
CA ILE A 47 3.21 7.64 9.79
C ILE A 47 3.92 8.51 8.75
N GLU A 48 4.72 7.91 7.87
CA GLU A 48 5.41 8.64 6.78
C GLU A 48 4.42 9.30 5.83
N ILE A 49 3.34 8.60 5.47
CA ILE A 49 2.31 9.12 4.57
C ILE A 49 1.54 10.27 5.24
N ALA A 50 1.17 10.10 6.52
CA ALA A 50 0.55 11.18 7.29
C ALA A 50 1.45 12.42 7.36
N TYR A 51 2.74 12.24 7.62
CA TYR A 51 3.71 13.33 7.63
C TYR A 51 3.84 14.03 6.26
N LEU A 52 3.79 13.27 5.16
CA LEU A 52 3.83 13.85 3.81
C LEU A 52 2.56 14.64 3.47
N VAL A 53 1.40 14.23 3.99
CA VAL A 53 0.15 15.00 3.91
C VAL A 53 0.25 16.29 4.72
N GLU A 54 0.75 16.23 5.97
CA GLU A 54 0.96 17.43 6.80
C GLU A 54 1.93 18.44 6.16
N LYS A 55 2.91 17.95 5.40
CA LYS A 55 3.84 18.79 4.62
C LYS A 55 3.25 19.32 3.32
N GLY A 56 2.00 18.99 2.98
CA GLY A 56 1.34 19.37 1.73
C GLY A 56 1.94 18.73 0.50
N ARG A 57 2.70 17.62 0.64
CA ARG A 57 3.29 16.88 -0.49
C ARG A 57 2.34 15.85 -1.07
N PHE A 58 1.34 15.42 -0.29
CA PHE A 58 0.20 14.62 -0.74
C PHE A 58 -1.11 15.26 -0.31
N ALA A 59 -2.18 14.95 -1.05
CA ALA A 59 -3.54 15.33 -0.65
C ALA A 59 -4.01 14.47 0.53
N GLU A 60 -4.83 15.04 1.41
CA GLU A 60 -5.41 14.31 2.56
C GLU A 60 -6.20 13.07 2.15
N GLU A 61 -6.83 13.11 0.96
CA GLU A 61 -7.53 11.98 0.36
C GLU A 61 -6.65 10.72 0.24
N VAL A 62 -5.33 10.89 0.07
CA VAL A 62 -4.37 9.78 0.03
C VAL A 62 -4.38 9.00 1.33
N LEU A 63 -4.25 9.70 2.47
CA LEU A 63 -4.24 9.07 3.78
C LEU A 63 -5.58 8.40 4.08
N THR A 64 -6.69 9.10 3.79
CA THR A 64 -8.04 8.56 3.98
C THR A 64 -8.26 7.28 3.18
N ARG A 65 -7.80 7.23 1.91
CA ARG A 65 -7.93 6.04 1.07
C ARG A 65 -7.13 4.85 1.59
N ILE A 66 -5.92 5.10 2.12
CA ILE A 66 -5.09 4.06 2.72
C ILE A 66 -5.71 3.55 4.03
N LEU A 67 -6.20 4.44 4.89
CA LEU A 67 -6.87 4.05 6.13
C LEU A 67 -8.14 3.23 5.85
N ASN A 68 -8.94 3.62 4.86
CA ASN A 68 -10.10 2.85 4.43
C ASN A 68 -9.70 1.47 3.88
N ALA A 69 -8.60 1.38 3.14
CA ALA A 69 -8.09 0.11 2.62
C ALA A 69 -7.52 -0.81 3.72
N LEU A 70 -7.08 -0.25 4.85
CA LEU A 70 -6.67 -1.00 6.04
C LEU A 70 -7.87 -1.51 6.86
N ASP A 71 -8.98 -0.76 6.85
CA ASP A 71 -10.21 -1.10 7.58
C ASP A 71 -11.11 -2.08 6.80
N ASP A 72 -10.99 -2.12 5.47
CA ASP A 72 -11.81 -2.99 4.62
C ASP A 72 -11.38 -4.47 4.73
N PRO A 73 -12.27 -5.37 5.20
CA PRO A 73 -11.97 -6.79 5.35
C PRO A 73 -11.83 -7.56 4.01
N ASN A 74 -12.16 -6.95 2.86
CA ASN A 74 -12.12 -7.56 1.53
C ASN A 74 -11.01 -7.00 0.62
N VAL A 75 -10.44 -5.84 0.93
CA VAL A 75 -9.24 -5.36 0.23
C VAL A 75 -8.07 -6.23 0.69
N GLY A 76 -7.33 -6.82 -0.24
CA GLY A 76 -6.23 -7.76 0.02
C GLY A 76 -5.44 -7.36 1.25
N LYS A 77 -5.71 -8.05 2.36
CA LYS A 77 -5.42 -7.67 3.75
C LYS A 77 -4.13 -6.84 3.88
N LEU A 78 -4.29 -5.52 3.92
CA LEU A 78 -3.21 -4.63 4.32
C LEU A 78 -3.05 -4.77 5.83
N LEU A 79 -2.00 -5.44 6.28
CA LEU A 79 -1.75 -5.69 7.69
C LEU A 79 -0.52 -4.90 8.14
N CYS A 80 -0.70 -4.07 9.16
CA CYS A 80 0.40 -3.48 9.91
C CYS A 80 1.08 -4.60 10.72
N SER A 81 2.30 -4.97 10.32
CA SER A 81 3.16 -5.92 11.05
C SER A 81 3.92 -5.23 12.17
#